data_AF-A0A7C3X3M8-F1
#
_entry.id   AF-A0A7C3X3M8-F1
#
_cell.length_a   1.000
_cell.length_b   1.000
_cell.length_c   1.000
_cell.angle_alpha   90.00
_cell.angle_beta   90.00
_cell.angle_gamma   90.00
#
_symmetry.space_group_name_H-M   'P 1'
#
loop_
_entity.id
_entity.type
_entity.pdbx_description
1 polymer ?
#
loop_
_entity_poly.entity_id
_entity_poly.type
_entity_poly.pdbx_seq_one_letter_code
_entity_poly.pdbx_strand_id
1 'polypeptide(L)'
;MSKRWGIFTFLLGLVGTILALAAVISVNNAHSRVTDVREELLTAIQGLRMNDLRTLSNRIEAVRTDLGNMQTDLKGVSSGLQTVQTKIGQLEQSFSGLARRVDGAEGELKTLGQAVSDLQRATEEVRESLAVHNPTDIETRLQRIERALEELQKSIAALEASQVRIAVVDVEGLFVRVFLPQVEPERRALQTKAQAIQELQAKYAQGQIPAEAYPQEYAKLAAEYLEAQVQVNMSMLEKMLASPGFANLRVDLQNLKDRAKPLADRVQSLVKQAQVAVLDYNAFSAELQELQTAFQQVDQLLTQVAAVKILEVSQKLAQEKGFDIVLRTKDVVMYLRSPAISDLTADVEQALWGLFAQL
;
A
#
# COMPACT_ATOMS: atom_id res chain seq x y z
N MET A 1 -198.97 69.33 -30.43
CA MET A 1 -198.19 69.63 -29.21
C MET A 1 -196.84 68.95 -29.31
N SER A 2 -195.80 69.72 -29.04
CA SER A 2 -194.37 69.36 -29.09
C SER A 2 -193.81 68.97 -27.72
N LYS A 3 -192.57 68.45 -27.72
CA LYS A 3 -191.53 68.58 -26.66
C LYS A 3 -191.57 67.61 -25.47
N ARG A 4 -190.71 66.58 -25.53
CA ARG A 4 -189.94 65.93 -24.44
C ARG A 4 -189.12 64.81 -25.11
N TRP A 5 -187.90 65.05 -25.62
CA TRP A 5 -186.68 65.51 -24.94
C TRP A 5 -186.37 64.62 -23.73
N GLY A 6 -185.24 63.93 -23.70
CA GLY A 6 -183.91 64.47 -24.02
C GLY A 6 -183.05 64.59 -22.75
N ILE A 7 -183.64 64.38 -21.57
CA ILE A 7 -182.92 64.40 -20.28
C ILE A 7 -182.11 63.11 -20.09
N PHE A 8 -182.64 61.96 -20.48
CA PHE A 8 -181.99 60.66 -20.24
C PHE A 8 -180.67 60.48 -21.02
N THR A 9 -180.50 61.20 -22.13
CA THR A 9 -179.25 61.22 -22.90
C THR A 9 -178.15 62.07 -22.26
N PHE A 10 -178.47 63.01 -21.36
CA PHE A 10 -177.46 63.92 -20.79
C PHE A 10 -176.71 63.31 -19.59
N LEU A 11 -177.39 62.57 -18.72
CA LEU A 11 -176.80 61.99 -17.50
C LEU A 11 -175.85 60.82 -17.78
N LEU A 12 -176.15 60.02 -18.80
CA LEU A 12 -175.25 58.97 -19.28
C LEU A 12 -173.94 59.55 -19.85
N GLY A 13 -173.98 60.76 -20.39
CA GLY A 13 -172.77 61.48 -20.84
C GLY A 13 -171.83 61.84 -19.67
N LEU A 14 -172.38 62.20 -18.51
CA LEU A 14 -171.61 62.75 -17.39
C LEU A 14 -170.87 61.68 -16.56
N VAL A 15 -171.48 60.50 -16.37
CA VAL A 15 -170.78 59.35 -15.75
C VAL A 15 -169.69 58.82 -16.69
N GLY A 16 -169.97 58.80 -18.00
CA GLY A 16 -168.98 58.48 -19.03
C GLY A 16 -167.79 59.44 -19.03
N THR A 17 -168.01 60.76 -18.86
CA THR A 17 -166.92 61.74 -18.81
C THR A 17 -166.08 61.64 -17.54
N ILE A 18 -166.65 61.34 -16.37
CA ILE A 18 -165.86 61.15 -15.12
C ILE A 18 -165.01 59.87 -15.21
N LEU A 19 -165.56 58.76 -15.71
CA LEU A 19 -164.79 57.54 -15.98
C LEU A 19 -163.72 57.77 -17.05
N ALA A 20 -164.02 58.54 -18.10
CA ALA A 20 -163.03 58.95 -19.09
C ALA A 20 -161.94 59.83 -18.48
N LEU A 21 -162.27 60.74 -17.55
CA LEU A 21 -161.31 61.62 -16.91
C LEU A 21 -160.40 60.88 -15.91
N ALA A 22 -160.94 59.95 -15.12
CA ALA A 22 -160.15 59.08 -14.24
C ALA A 22 -159.25 58.12 -15.05
N ALA A 23 -159.76 57.59 -16.17
CA ALA A 23 -158.97 56.84 -17.13
C ALA A 23 -157.87 57.71 -17.77
N VAL A 24 -158.17 58.95 -18.15
CA VAL A 24 -157.18 59.91 -18.69
C VAL A 24 -156.12 60.24 -17.64
N ILE A 25 -156.49 60.52 -16.39
CA ILE A 25 -155.53 60.81 -15.30
C ILE A 25 -154.67 59.57 -14.99
N SER A 26 -155.26 58.36 -14.93
CA SER A 26 -154.52 57.11 -14.75
C SER A 26 -153.58 56.82 -15.92
N VAL A 27 -154.02 57.07 -17.16
CA VAL A 27 -153.21 56.96 -18.38
C VAL A 27 -152.09 57.98 -18.36
N ASN A 28 -152.34 59.22 -17.92
CA ASN A 28 -151.33 60.28 -17.89
C ASN A 28 -150.29 60.03 -16.79
N ASN A 29 -150.69 59.53 -15.62
CA ASN A 29 -149.75 59.08 -14.57
C ASN A 29 -148.97 57.83 -14.99
N ALA A 30 -149.61 56.88 -15.68
CA ALA A 30 -148.90 55.74 -16.27
C ALA A 30 -147.92 56.21 -17.35
N HIS A 31 -148.30 57.20 -18.15
CA HIS A 31 -147.45 57.80 -19.19
C HIS A 31 -146.26 58.54 -18.59
N SER A 32 -146.43 59.32 -17.51
CA SER A 32 -145.32 59.98 -16.83
C SER A 32 -144.36 58.96 -16.24
N ARG A 33 -144.86 57.93 -15.53
CA ARG A 33 -144.03 56.85 -14.97
C ARG A 33 -143.27 56.07 -16.04
N VAL A 34 -143.91 55.78 -17.17
CA VAL A 34 -143.26 55.13 -18.32
C VAL A 34 -142.17 56.03 -18.91
N THR A 35 -142.38 57.34 -18.92
CA THR A 35 -141.39 58.31 -19.41
C THR A 35 -140.19 58.40 -18.46
N ASP A 36 -140.42 58.49 -17.15
CA ASP A 36 -139.34 58.52 -16.16
C ASP A 36 -138.50 57.23 -16.19
N VAL A 37 -139.15 56.07 -16.23
CA VAL A 37 -138.47 54.76 -16.38
C VAL A 37 -137.66 54.70 -17.68
N ARG A 38 -138.19 55.25 -18.78
CA ARG A 38 -137.47 55.32 -20.07
C ARG A 38 -136.22 56.18 -19.96
N GLU A 39 -136.30 57.35 -19.32
CA GLU A 39 -135.13 58.24 -19.16
C GLU A 39 -134.09 57.68 -18.17
N GLU A 40 -134.51 57.05 -17.08
CA GLU A 40 -133.62 56.30 -16.17
C GLU A 40 -132.92 55.16 -16.91
N LEU A 41 -133.66 54.39 -17.72
CA LEU A 41 -133.11 53.30 -18.53
C LEU A 41 -132.12 53.82 -19.57
N LEU A 42 -132.42 54.94 -20.26
CA LEU A 42 -131.50 55.57 -21.20
C LEU A 42 -130.23 56.04 -20.50
N THR A 43 -130.35 56.66 -19.33
CA THR A 43 -129.21 57.10 -18.52
C THR A 43 -128.35 55.92 -18.07
N ALA A 44 -128.97 54.82 -17.61
CA ALA A 44 -128.26 53.60 -17.22
C ALA A 44 -127.56 52.94 -18.43
N ILE A 45 -128.23 52.83 -19.57
CA ILE A 45 -127.65 52.28 -20.81
C ILE A 45 -126.49 53.15 -21.29
N GLN A 46 -126.62 54.48 -21.24
CA GLN A 46 -125.53 55.40 -21.58
C GLN A 46 -124.37 55.29 -20.60
N GLY A 47 -124.64 55.18 -19.29
CA GLY A 47 -123.62 54.94 -18.27
C GLY A 47 -122.83 53.66 -18.52
N LEU A 48 -123.55 52.56 -18.76
CA LEU A 48 -122.96 51.27 -19.14
C LEU A 48 -122.12 51.40 -20.42
N ARG A 49 -122.64 52.09 -21.44
CA ARG A 49 -122.01 52.20 -22.76
C ARG A 49 -120.78 53.10 -22.76
N MET A 50 -120.87 54.29 -22.18
CA MET A 50 -119.80 55.29 -22.24
C MET A 50 -118.70 55.04 -21.22
N ASN A 51 -119.05 54.64 -19.99
CA ASN A 51 -118.09 54.59 -18.89
C ASN A 51 -117.59 53.17 -18.63
N ASP A 52 -118.50 52.22 -18.39
CA ASP A 52 -118.09 50.88 -17.95
C ASP A 52 -117.41 50.09 -19.06
N LEU A 53 -118.00 50.06 -20.27
CA LEU A 53 -117.41 49.37 -21.42
C LEU A 53 -116.08 50.00 -21.85
N ARG A 54 -115.96 51.33 -21.82
CA ARG A 54 -114.72 52.03 -22.15
C ARG A 54 -113.63 51.73 -21.12
N THR A 55 -113.98 51.73 -19.84
CA THR A 55 -113.07 51.36 -18.74
C THR A 55 -112.62 49.90 -18.89
N LEU A 56 -113.54 48.99 -19.20
CA LEU A 56 -113.23 47.59 -19.44
C LEU A 56 -112.28 47.41 -20.63
N SER A 57 -112.55 48.12 -21.75
CA SER A 57 -111.69 48.10 -22.94
C SER A 57 -110.26 48.55 -22.61
N ASN A 58 -110.11 49.67 -21.88
CA ASN A 58 -108.80 50.16 -21.47
C ASN A 58 -108.07 49.15 -20.55
N ARG A 59 -108.78 48.50 -19.64
CA ARG A 59 -108.21 47.45 -18.77
C ARG A 59 -107.78 46.22 -19.56
N ILE A 60 -108.54 45.81 -20.58
CA ILE A 60 -108.18 44.69 -21.47
C ILE A 60 -106.91 45.00 -22.26
N GLU A 61 -106.79 46.21 -22.82
CA GLU A 61 -105.57 46.61 -23.55
C GLU A 61 -104.36 46.68 -22.62
N ALA A 62 -104.50 47.21 -21.39
CA ALA A 62 -103.42 47.20 -20.40
C ALA A 62 -102.96 45.76 -20.07
N VAL A 63 -103.91 44.85 -19.82
CA VAL A 63 -103.62 43.42 -19.59
C VAL A 63 -102.92 42.78 -20.79
N ARG A 64 -103.32 43.14 -22.02
CA ARG A 64 -102.67 42.64 -23.24
C ARG A 64 -101.23 43.12 -23.36
N THR A 65 -100.97 44.38 -23.05
CA THR A 65 -99.62 44.94 -23.00
C THR A 65 -98.77 44.23 -21.94
N ASP A 66 -99.30 44.04 -20.73
CA ASP A 66 -98.59 43.33 -19.65
C ASP A 66 -98.27 41.87 -20.03
N LEU A 67 -99.20 41.17 -20.68
CA LEU A 67 -98.95 39.82 -21.21
C LEU A 67 -97.84 39.81 -22.27
N GLY A 68 -97.79 40.80 -23.16
CA GLY A 68 -96.71 40.94 -24.15
C GLY A 68 -95.35 41.20 -23.50
N ASN A 69 -95.31 42.04 -22.47
CA ASN A 69 -94.10 42.30 -21.69
C ASN A 69 -93.64 41.03 -20.94
N MET A 70 -94.55 40.35 -20.23
CA MET A 70 -94.24 39.09 -19.54
C MET A 70 -93.73 38.00 -20.51
N GLN A 71 -94.28 37.91 -21.72
CA GLN A 71 -93.79 36.97 -22.73
C GLN A 71 -92.35 37.31 -23.17
N THR A 72 -91.99 38.59 -23.23
CA THR A 72 -90.64 39.05 -23.55
C THR A 72 -89.68 38.74 -22.40
N ASP A 73 -90.08 39.00 -21.16
CA ASP A 73 -89.30 38.69 -19.96
C ASP A 73 -89.06 37.18 -19.83
N LEU A 74 -90.08 36.35 -20.08
CA LEU A 74 -89.95 34.88 -20.07
C LEU A 74 -88.94 34.39 -21.12
N LYS A 75 -88.91 35.00 -22.31
CA LYS A 75 -87.89 34.71 -23.33
C LYS A 75 -86.49 35.11 -22.84
N GLY A 76 -86.37 36.27 -22.18
CA GLY A 76 -85.13 36.73 -21.57
C GLY A 76 -84.62 35.77 -20.50
N VAL A 77 -85.50 35.33 -19.60
CA VAL A 77 -85.21 34.35 -18.55
C VAL A 77 -84.77 33.01 -19.16
N SER A 78 -85.44 32.53 -20.20
CA SER A 78 -85.07 31.29 -20.91
C SER A 78 -83.66 31.34 -21.49
N SER A 79 -83.31 32.43 -22.18
CA SER A 79 -81.96 32.65 -22.72
C SER A 79 -80.90 32.78 -21.60
N GLY A 80 -81.25 33.43 -20.49
CA GLY A 80 -80.40 33.52 -19.30
C GLY A 80 -80.11 32.14 -18.69
N LEU A 81 -81.13 31.28 -18.56
CA LEU A 81 -81.00 29.92 -18.08
C LEU A 81 -80.10 29.06 -18.98
N GLN A 82 -80.23 29.17 -20.31
CA GLN A 82 -79.35 28.47 -21.26
C GLN A 82 -77.89 28.89 -21.12
N THR A 83 -77.64 30.18 -20.90
CA THR A 83 -76.29 30.71 -20.65
C THR A 83 -75.71 30.17 -19.35
N VAL A 84 -76.52 30.13 -18.27
CA VAL A 84 -76.11 29.56 -16.98
C VAL A 84 -75.80 28.07 -17.12
N GLN A 85 -76.65 27.31 -17.81
CA GLN A 85 -76.44 25.88 -18.05
C GLN A 85 -75.12 25.61 -18.79
N THR A 86 -74.78 26.44 -19.78
CA THR A 86 -73.51 26.34 -20.52
C THR A 86 -72.31 26.61 -19.60
N LYS A 87 -72.38 27.65 -18.76
CA LYS A 87 -71.32 27.95 -17.78
C LYS A 87 -71.16 26.86 -16.73
N ILE A 88 -72.25 26.25 -16.26
CA ILE A 88 -72.21 25.10 -15.35
C ILE A 88 -71.46 23.94 -16.01
N GLY A 89 -71.78 23.60 -17.26
CA GLY A 89 -71.06 22.53 -17.98
C GLY A 89 -69.56 22.80 -18.14
N GLN A 90 -69.16 24.05 -18.39
CA GLN A 90 -67.73 24.44 -18.44
C GLN A 90 -67.04 24.34 -17.08
N LEU A 91 -67.74 24.68 -15.99
CA LEU A 91 -67.24 24.52 -14.63
C LEU A 91 -67.06 23.05 -14.27
N GLU A 92 -68.02 22.18 -14.60
CA GLU A 92 -67.93 20.73 -14.36
C GLU A 92 -66.71 20.10 -15.08
N GLN A 93 -66.44 20.52 -16.31
CA GLN A 93 -65.25 20.10 -17.05
C GLN A 93 -63.96 20.57 -16.37
N SER A 94 -63.94 21.82 -15.91
CA SER A 94 -62.79 22.40 -15.20
C SER A 94 -62.53 21.72 -13.86
N PHE A 95 -63.58 21.41 -13.09
CA PHE A 95 -63.50 20.62 -11.86
C PHE A 95 -62.97 19.22 -12.12
N SER A 96 -63.45 18.57 -13.17
CA SER A 96 -62.96 17.24 -13.58
C SER A 96 -61.47 17.28 -13.96
N GLY A 97 -61.03 18.34 -14.64
CA GLY A 97 -59.62 18.57 -14.97
C GLY A 97 -58.76 18.82 -13.73
N LEU A 98 -59.26 19.57 -12.76
CA LEU A 98 -58.57 19.83 -11.50
C LEU A 98 -58.43 18.56 -10.65
N ALA A 99 -59.50 17.76 -10.54
CA ALA A 99 -59.48 16.48 -9.82
C ALA A 99 -58.36 15.57 -10.33
N ARG A 100 -58.26 15.38 -11.66
CA ARG A 100 -57.19 14.57 -12.27
C ARG A 100 -55.79 15.11 -11.98
N ARG A 101 -55.61 16.43 -11.94
CA ARG A 101 -54.31 17.05 -11.61
C ARG A 101 -53.94 16.85 -10.15
N VAL A 102 -54.92 16.91 -9.24
CA VAL A 102 -54.72 16.62 -7.82
C VAL A 102 -54.36 15.14 -7.64
N ASP A 103 -55.09 14.22 -8.25
CA ASP A 103 -54.78 12.78 -8.21
C ASP A 103 -53.36 12.50 -8.73
N GLY A 104 -52.96 13.15 -9.83
CA GLY A 104 -51.61 13.05 -10.37
C GLY A 104 -50.54 13.56 -9.40
N ALA A 105 -50.76 14.73 -8.80
CA ALA A 105 -49.84 15.31 -7.82
C ALA A 105 -49.72 14.43 -6.55
N GLU A 106 -50.81 13.83 -6.08
CA GLU A 106 -50.78 12.86 -4.98
C GLU A 106 -49.95 11.62 -5.31
N GLY A 107 -50.02 11.14 -6.56
CA GLY A 107 -49.18 10.04 -7.05
C GLY A 107 -47.69 10.39 -7.07
N GLU A 108 -47.35 11.60 -7.55
CA GLU A 108 -45.96 12.10 -7.56
C GLU A 108 -45.42 12.27 -6.14
N LEU A 109 -46.21 12.81 -5.21
CA LEU A 109 -45.81 12.96 -3.81
C LEU A 109 -45.54 11.62 -3.12
N LYS A 110 -46.36 10.58 -3.39
CA LYS A 110 -46.09 9.23 -2.88
C LYS A 110 -44.77 8.68 -3.41
N THR A 111 -44.49 8.88 -4.69
CA THR A 111 -43.22 8.45 -5.32
C THR A 111 -42.02 9.17 -4.69
N LEU A 112 -42.14 10.48 -4.45
CA LEU A 112 -41.11 11.26 -3.78
C LEU A 112 -40.87 10.78 -2.34
N GLY A 113 -41.93 10.47 -1.59
CA GLY A 113 -41.83 9.93 -0.23
C GLY A 113 -41.09 8.59 -0.19
N GLN A 114 -41.31 7.73 -1.19
CA GLN A 114 -40.57 6.48 -1.33
C GLN A 114 -39.07 6.73 -1.60
N ALA A 115 -38.75 7.62 -2.56
CA ALA A 115 -37.36 7.96 -2.88
C ALA A 115 -36.58 8.55 -1.70
N VAL A 116 -37.23 9.39 -0.89
CA VAL A 116 -36.63 9.93 0.35
C VAL A 116 -36.36 8.82 1.35
N SER A 117 -37.27 7.86 1.51
CA SER A 117 -37.09 6.72 2.41
C SER A 117 -35.91 5.83 1.96
N ASP A 118 -35.78 5.61 0.65
CA ASP A 118 -34.67 4.84 0.09
C ASP A 118 -33.32 5.57 0.26
N LEU A 119 -33.29 6.89 0.10
CA LEU A 119 -32.10 7.71 0.37
C LEU A 119 -31.69 7.67 1.85
N GLN A 120 -32.65 7.70 2.77
CA GLN A 120 -32.38 7.57 4.20
C GLN A 120 -31.71 6.23 4.51
N ARG A 121 -32.22 5.13 3.96
CA ARG A 121 -31.61 3.80 4.11
C ARG A 121 -30.19 3.75 3.55
N ALA A 122 -30.00 4.22 2.31
CA ALA A 122 -28.67 4.24 1.68
C ALA A 122 -27.65 5.08 2.47
N THR A 123 -28.09 6.18 3.08
CA THR A 123 -27.23 7.02 3.93
C THR A 123 -26.81 6.29 5.20
N GLU A 124 -27.70 5.53 5.82
CA GLU A 124 -27.36 4.73 7.00
C GLU A 124 -26.41 3.58 6.65
N GLU A 125 -26.62 2.90 5.52
CA GLU A 125 -25.70 1.86 5.02
C GLU A 125 -24.28 2.42 4.77
N VAL A 126 -24.16 3.61 4.20
CA VAL A 126 -22.86 4.30 4.03
C VAL A 126 -22.23 4.62 5.39
N ARG A 127 -23.02 5.10 6.36
CA ARG A 127 -22.54 5.41 7.71
C ARG A 127 -22.01 4.17 8.43
N GLU A 128 -22.71 3.05 8.35
CA GLU A 128 -22.29 1.77 8.93
C GLU A 128 -20.99 1.27 8.26
N SER A 129 -20.90 1.33 6.93
CA SER A 129 -19.70 0.93 6.18
C SER A 129 -18.46 1.74 6.57
N LEU A 130 -18.63 3.06 6.75
CA LEU A 130 -17.56 3.95 7.23
C LEU A 130 -17.17 3.69 8.69
N ALA A 131 -18.10 3.26 9.54
CA ALA A 131 -17.81 2.92 10.93
C ALA A 131 -16.94 1.65 11.06
N VAL A 132 -17.13 0.67 10.18
CA VAL A 132 -16.35 -0.59 10.15
C VAL A 132 -14.91 -0.36 9.65
N HIS A 133 -14.70 0.61 8.77
CA HIS A 133 -13.38 0.98 8.24
C HIS A 133 -12.76 2.16 9.00
N ASN A 134 -12.81 2.11 10.32
CA ASN A 134 -12.36 3.20 11.17
C ASN A 134 -10.90 3.58 10.82
N PRO A 135 -10.61 4.84 10.42
CA PRO A 135 -9.26 5.31 10.13
C PRO A 135 -8.27 5.01 11.26
N THR A 136 -8.75 4.99 12.51
CA THR A 136 -7.95 4.66 13.69
C THR A 136 -7.46 3.20 13.69
N ASP A 137 -8.22 2.24 13.14
CA ASP A 137 -7.77 0.85 13.01
C ASP A 137 -6.66 0.71 11.96
N ILE A 138 -6.82 1.40 10.83
CA ILE A 138 -5.80 1.46 9.78
C ILE A 138 -4.52 2.10 10.32
N GLU A 139 -4.62 3.20 11.06
CA GLU A 139 -3.49 3.88 11.68
C GLU A 139 -2.80 3.00 12.74
N THR A 140 -3.57 2.28 13.55
CA THR A 140 -3.03 1.31 14.52
C THR A 140 -2.31 0.15 13.83
N ARG A 141 -2.84 -0.35 12.71
CA ARG A 141 -2.21 -1.42 11.92
C ARG A 141 -0.93 -0.92 11.25
N LEU A 142 -0.91 0.31 10.75
CA LEU A 142 0.27 0.93 10.14
C LEU A 142 1.40 1.09 11.18
N GLN A 143 1.10 1.60 12.38
CA GLN A 143 2.08 1.72 13.47
C GLN A 143 2.67 0.36 13.88
N ARG A 144 1.87 -0.72 13.87
CA ARG A 144 2.38 -2.07 14.14
C ARG A 144 3.34 -2.55 13.05
N ILE A 145 3.01 -2.29 11.79
CA ILE A 145 3.88 -2.65 10.64
C ILE A 145 5.19 -1.87 10.71
N GLU A 146 5.15 -0.57 11.03
CA GLU A 146 6.35 0.27 11.19
C GLU A 146 7.28 -0.28 12.29
N ARG A 147 6.74 -0.62 13.47
CA ARG A 147 7.53 -1.23 14.55
C ARG A 147 8.13 -2.58 14.15
N ALA A 148 7.33 -3.43 13.49
CA ALA A 148 7.82 -4.73 13.02
C ALA A 148 8.94 -4.58 11.98
N LEU A 149 8.85 -3.57 11.11
CA LEU A 149 9.91 -3.26 10.15
C LEU A 149 11.20 -2.78 10.83
N GLU A 150 11.09 -1.93 11.84
CA GLU A 150 12.24 -1.49 12.64
C GLU A 150 12.92 -2.66 13.37
N GLU A 151 12.14 -3.58 13.95
CA GLU A 151 12.66 -4.79 14.60
C GLU A 151 13.32 -5.75 13.61
N LEU A 152 12.73 -5.91 12.42
CA LEU A 152 13.32 -6.72 11.35
C LEU A 152 14.65 -6.13 10.87
N GLN A 153 14.73 -4.81 10.68
CA GLN A 153 15.97 -4.13 10.30
C GLN A 153 17.07 -4.34 11.36
N LYS A 154 16.75 -4.22 12.66
CA LYS A 154 17.69 -4.50 13.75
C LYS A 154 18.17 -5.95 13.73
N SER A 155 17.26 -6.89 13.46
CA SER A 155 17.59 -8.32 13.40
C SER A 155 18.51 -8.64 12.21
N ILE A 156 18.27 -8.03 11.04
CA ILE A 156 19.13 -8.17 9.86
C ILE A 156 20.52 -7.60 10.15
N ALA A 157 20.61 -6.40 10.71
CA ALA A 157 21.89 -5.79 11.08
C ALA A 157 22.66 -6.65 12.10
N ALA A 158 21.97 -7.26 13.07
CA ALA A 158 22.57 -8.19 14.02
C ALA A 158 23.09 -9.47 13.34
N LEU A 159 22.37 -9.98 12.33
CA LEU A 159 22.80 -11.15 11.55
C LEU A 159 24.02 -10.85 10.68
N GLU A 160 24.05 -9.69 10.03
CA GLU A 160 25.22 -9.24 9.25
C GLU A 160 26.45 -9.06 10.14
N ALA A 161 26.27 -8.51 11.35
CA ALA A 161 27.34 -8.40 12.33
C ALA A 161 27.82 -9.77 12.86
N SER A 162 27.01 -10.83 12.73
CA SER A 162 27.33 -12.19 13.18
C SER A 162 27.96 -13.09 12.09
N GLN A 163 28.19 -12.56 10.89
CA GLN A 163 28.70 -13.36 9.79
C GLN A 163 30.18 -13.71 10.02
N VAL A 164 30.44 -15.00 10.31
CA VAL A 164 31.78 -15.55 10.52
C VAL A 164 32.68 -15.21 9.33
N ARG A 165 33.74 -14.43 9.58
CA ARG A 165 34.75 -14.06 8.59
C ARG A 165 35.92 -15.03 8.67
N ILE A 166 36.20 -15.69 7.55
CA ILE A 166 37.23 -16.72 7.45
C ILE A 166 38.41 -16.18 6.65
N ALA A 167 39.62 -16.38 7.17
CA ALA A 167 40.86 -16.11 6.48
C ALA A 167 41.66 -17.39 6.24
N VAL A 168 42.52 -17.38 5.23
CA VAL A 168 43.43 -18.49 4.90
C VAL A 168 44.87 -18.01 4.80
N VAL A 169 45.82 -18.88 5.15
CA VAL A 169 47.26 -18.58 5.12
C VAL A 169 48.05 -19.80 4.65
N ASP A 170 48.92 -19.61 3.65
CA ASP A 170 49.90 -20.60 3.19
C ASP A 170 51.17 -20.56 4.05
N VAL A 171 51.16 -21.33 5.14
CA VAL A 171 52.28 -21.38 6.11
C VAL A 171 53.54 -21.98 5.49
N GLU A 172 53.42 -22.96 4.59
CA GLU A 172 54.58 -23.64 3.99
C GLU A 172 55.27 -22.74 2.98
N GLY A 173 54.50 -22.07 2.12
CA GLY A 173 55.02 -21.07 1.20
C GLY A 173 55.69 -19.91 1.94
N LEU A 174 55.12 -19.44 3.05
CA LEU A 174 55.69 -18.38 3.87
C LEU A 174 57.04 -18.75 4.49
N PHE A 175 57.19 -19.99 4.97
CA PHE A 175 58.48 -20.45 5.48
C PHE A 175 59.57 -20.35 4.40
N VAL A 176 59.28 -20.84 3.20
CA VAL A 176 60.20 -20.81 2.06
C VAL A 176 60.52 -19.38 1.61
N ARG A 177 59.52 -18.49 1.60
CA ARG A 177 59.68 -17.12 1.10
C ARG A 177 60.31 -16.16 2.07
N VAL A 178 60.10 -16.33 3.38
CA VAL A 178 60.59 -15.37 4.38
C VAL A 178 61.84 -15.88 5.08
N PHE A 179 61.84 -17.13 5.53
CA PHE A 179 62.89 -17.63 6.40
C PHE A 179 64.09 -18.11 5.61
N LEU A 180 63.91 -18.93 4.56
CA LEU A 180 65.05 -19.44 3.78
C LEU A 180 65.95 -18.36 3.17
N PRO A 181 65.44 -17.22 2.65
CA PRO A 181 66.29 -16.16 2.13
C PRO A 181 67.19 -15.52 3.18
N GLN A 182 66.83 -15.59 4.47
CA GLN A 182 67.67 -15.04 5.54
C GLN A 182 69.03 -15.72 5.58
N VAL A 183 69.13 -17.00 5.21
CA VAL A 183 70.35 -17.82 5.26
C VAL A 183 70.82 -18.25 3.88
N GLU A 184 70.49 -17.44 2.86
CA GLU A 184 70.84 -17.73 1.48
C GLU A 184 72.36 -17.92 1.22
N PRO A 185 73.26 -17.11 1.81
CA PRO A 185 74.70 -17.33 1.67
C PRO A 185 75.14 -18.72 2.16
N GLU A 186 74.67 -19.14 3.32
CA GLU A 186 74.98 -20.43 3.94
C GLU A 186 74.38 -21.59 3.13
N ARG A 187 73.16 -21.41 2.60
CA ARG A 187 72.52 -22.41 1.72
C ARG A 187 73.27 -22.60 0.42
N ARG A 188 73.83 -21.53 -0.17
CA ARG A 188 74.69 -21.66 -1.36
C ARG A 188 75.95 -22.43 -1.04
N ALA A 189 76.59 -22.18 0.10
CA ALA A 189 77.76 -22.96 0.54
C ALA A 189 77.42 -24.45 0.70
N LEU A 190 76.27 -24.77 1.31
CA LEU A 190 75.77 -26.14 1.42
C LEU A 190 75.55 -26.80 0.04
N GLN A 191 74.96 -26.07 -0.92
CA GLN A 191 74.77 -26.56 -2.28
C GLN A 191 76.10 -26.83 -3.00
N THR A 192 77.10 -25.96 -2.84
CA THR A 192 78.44 -26.17 -3.39
C THR A 192 79.06 -27.46 -2.84
N LYS A 193 78.90 -27.75 -1.54
CA LYS A 193 79.37 -29.01 -0.94
C LYS A 193 78.63 -30.23 -1.47
N ALA A 194 77.30 -30.13 -1.68
CA ALA A 194 76.52 -31.20 -2.29
C ALA A 194 77.00 -31.53 -3.71
N GLN A 195 77.28 -30.49 -4.52
CA GLN A 195 77.81 -30.65 -5.88
C GLN A 195 79.20 -31.29 -5.87
N ALA A 196 80.09 -30.86 -4.97
CA ALA A 196 81.41 -31.46 -4.85
C ALA A 196 81.36 -32.96 -4.52
N ILE A 197 80.41 -33.38 -3.67
CA ILE A 197 80.19 -34.81 -3.37
C ILE A 197 79.72 -35.57 -4.63
N GLN A 198 78.77 -35.00 -5.38
CA GLN A 198 78.27 -35.62 -6.61
C GLN A 198 79.37 -35.73 -7.69
N GLU A 199 80.20 -34.69 -7.84
CA GLU A 199 81.34 -34.70 -8.75
C GLU A 199 82.37 -35.76 -8.34
N LEU A 200 82.68 -35.88 -7.04
CA LEU A 200 83.58 -36.92 -6.54
C LEU A 200 83.07 -38.32 -6.87
N GLN A 201 81.78 -38.58 -6.65
CA GLN A 201 81.13 -39.83 -6.98
C GLN A 201 81.20 -40.13 -8.49
N ALA A 202 80.96 -39.12 -9.34
CA ALA A 202 81.04 -39.27 -10.78
C ALA A 202 82.47 -39.58 -11.25
N LYS A 203 83.49 -38.88 -10.71
CA LYS A 203 84.90 -39.11 -11.03
C LYS A 203 85.36 -40.51 -10.62
N TYR A 204 84.93 -40.98 -9.45
CA TYR A 204 85.20 -42.34 -8.99
C TYR A 204 84.55 -43.39 -9.91
N ALA A 205 83.28 -43.21 -10.29
CA ALA A 205 82.59 -44.11 -11.22
C ALA A 205 83.24 -44.14 -12.62
N GLN A 206 83.90 -43.04 -13.02
CA GLN A 206 84.66 -42.93 -14.27
C GLN A 206 86.10 -43.47 -14.15
N GLY A 207 86.52 -43.98 -12.99
CA GLY A 207 87.87 -44.48 -12.74
C GLY A 207 88.95 -43.40 -12.67
N GLN A 208 88.57 -42.13 -12.51
CA GLN A 208 89.51 -41.00 -12.41
C GLN A 208 90.10 -40.84 -11.00
N ILE A 209 89.57 -41.56 -10.01
CA ILE A 209 90.01 -41.53 -8.62
C ILE A 209 90.32 -42.96 -8.16
N PRO A 210 91.51 -43.22 -7.58
CA PRO A 210 91.86 -44.52 -7.03
C PRO A 210 90.90 -44.95 -5.92
N ALA A 211 90.64 -46.25 -5.80
CA ALA A 211 89.76 -46.81 -4.76
C ALA A 211 90.27 -46.52 -3.34
N GLU A 212 91.57 -46.33 -3.17
CA GLU A 212 92.21 -46.03 -1.90
C GLU A 212 92.03 -44.57 -1.47
N ALA A 213 91.91 -43.64 -2.44
CA ALA A 213 91.79 -42.20 -2.17
C ALA A 213 90.33 -41.74 -1.98
N TYR A 214 89.39 -42.43 -2.63
CA TYR A 214 87.98 -42.06 -2.64
C TYR A 214 87.33 -41.98 -1.23
N PRO A 215 87.51 -42.96 -0.31
CA PRO A 215 86.88 -42.91 1.01
C PRO A 215 87.31 -41.70 1.84
N GLN A 216 88.58 -41.28 1.73
CA GLN A 216 89.11 -40.14 2.46
C GLN A 216 88.55 -38.81 1.91
N GLU A 217 88.55 -38.64 0.58
CA GLU A 217 87.97 -37.44 -0.05
C GLU A 217 86.47 -37.34 0.21
N TYR A 218 85.76 -38.47 0.19
CA TYR A 218 84.33 -38.52 0.51
C TYR A 218 84.06 -38.17 1.97
N ALA A 219 84.82 -38.74 2.92
CA ALA A 219 84.69 -38.44 4.34
C ALA A 219 84.89 -36.94 4.61
N LYS A 220 85.92 -36.33 4.00
CA LYS A 220 86.17 -34.89 4.10
C LYS A 220 84.98 -34.07 3.60
N LEU A 221 84.51 -34.34 2.38
CA LEU A 221 83.38 -33.60 1.81
C LEU A 221 82.07 -33.83 2.59
N ALA A 222 81.85 -35.03 3.14
CA ALA A 222 80.68 -35.34 3.95
C ALA A 222 80.68 -34.59 5.30
N ALA A 223 81.84 -34.47 5.95
CA ALA A 223 81.98 -33.63 7.15
C ALA A 223 81.79 -32.14 6.84
N GLU A 224 82.38 -31.64 5.74
CA GLU A 224 82.21 -30.25 5.30
C GLU A 224 80.77 -29.93 4.88
N TYR A 225 80.06 -30.90 4.30
CA TYR A 225 78.64 -30.77 3.99
C TYR A 225 77.80 -30.67 5.27
N LEU A 226 78.07 -31.53 6.26
CA LEU A 226 77.42 -31.44 7.57
C LEU A 226 77.73 -30.10 8.25
N GLU A 227 78.98 -29.63 8.23
CA GLU A 227 79.36 -28.32 8.75
C GLU A 227 78.57 -27.18 8.10
N ALA A 228 78.43 -27.20 6.77
CA ALA A 228 77.61 -26.22 6.06
C ALA A 228 76.12 -26.30 6.48
N GLN A 229 75.59 -27.51 6.71
CA GLN A 229 74.20 -27.70 7.17
C GLN A 229 74.00 -27.12 8.57
N VAL A 230 74.97 -27.33 9.46
CA VAL A 230 74.99 -26.73 10.81
C VAL A 230 75.03 -25.21 10.72
N GLN A 231 75.88 -24.65 9.86
CA GLN A 231 76.00 -23.20 9.69
C GLN A 231 74.69 -22.56 9.22
N VAL A 232 73.93 -23.21 8.33
CA VAL A 232 72.60 -22.74 7.93
C VAL A 232 71.67 -22.61 9.15
N ASN A 233 71.59 -23.66 9.98
CA ASN A 233 70.70 -23.66 11.15
C ASN A 233 71.16 -22.69 12.23
N MET A 234 72.48 -22.59 12.48
CA MET A 234 73.05 -21.66 13.45
C MET A 234 72.87 -20.20 13.01
N SER A 235 73.08 -19.88 11.74
CA SER A 235 72.85 -18.55 11.18
C SER A 235 71.38 -18.15 11.28
N MET A 236 70.46 -19.08 10.99
CA MET A 236 69.02 -18.85 11.15
C MET A 236 68.65 -18.56 12.61
N LEU A 237 69.14 -19.38 13.54
CA LEU A 237 68.93 -19.18 14.98
C LEU A 237 69.42 -17.81 15.44
N GLU A 238 70.60 -17.39 14.96
CA GLU A 238 71.17 -16.09 15.30
C GLU A 238 70.36 -14.93 14.75
N LYS A 239 69.91 -15.01 13.50
CA LYS A 239 69.03 -13.99 12.89
C LYS A 239 67.69 -13.90 13.61
N MET A 240 67.10 -15.03 13.98
CA MET A 240 65.87 -15.06 14.77
C MET A 240 66.09 -14.46 16.17
N LEU A 241 67.18 -14.80 16.87
CA LEU A 241 67.50 -14.25 18.19
C LEU A 241 67.73 -12.74 18.19
N ALA A 242 68.42 -12.26 17.16
CA ALA A 242 68.74 -10.85 16.97
C ALA A 242 67.50 -10.03 16.58
N SER A 243 66.54 -10.64 15.89
CA SER A 243 65.30 -9.96 15.49
C SER A 243 64.43 -9.61 16.70
N PRO A 244 64.00 -8.33 16.85
CA PRO A 244 63.03 -7.93 17.86
C PRO A 244 61.69 -8.66 17.73
N GLY A 245 61.37 -9.10 16.51
CA GLY A 245 60.17 -9.87 16.20
C GLY A 245 60.02 -11.15 16.99
N PHE A 246 61.12 -11.79 17.41
CA PHE A 246 61.11 -13.05 18.17
C PHE A 246 61.32 -12.84 19.67
N ALA A 247 61.11 -11.64 20.20
CA ALA A 247 61.34 -11.33 21.61
C ALA A 247 60.63 -12.30 22.58
N ASN A 248 59.42 -12.75 22.23
CA ASN A 248 58.64 -13.70 23.02
C ASN A 248 59.14 -15.15 22.95
N LEU A 249 59.94 -15.50 21.93
CA LEU A 249 60.53 -16.83 21.74
C LEU A 249 62.04 -16.84 22.03
N ARG A 250 62.59 -15.72 22.52
CA ARG A 250 64.03 -15.55 22.72
C ARG A 250 64.62 -16.58 23.69
N VAL A 251 63.89 -16.95 24.73
CA VAL A 251 64.32 -17.99 25.69
C VAL A 251 64.40 -19.36 25.01
N ASP A 252 63.38 -19.74 24.24
CA ASP A 252 63.35 -21.03 23.53
C ASP A 252 64.43 -21.11 22.46
N LEU A 253 64.62 -20.01 21.70
CA LEU A 253 65.69 -19.89 20.70
C LEU A 253 67.08 -19.96 21.34
N GLN A 254 67.27 -19.34 22.51
CA GLN A 254 68.54 -19.39 23.24
C GLN A 254 68.82 -20.81 23.74
N ASN A 255 67.82 -21.47 24.32
CA ASN A 255 67.91 -22.88 24.72
C ASN A 255 68.25 -23.79 23.52
N LEU A 256 67.66 -23.53 22.36
CA LEU A 256 67.94 -24.29 21.13
C LEU A 256 69.38 -24.04 20.65
N LYS A 257 69.84 -22.79 20.67
CA LYS A 257 71.24 -22.42 20.36
C LYS A 257 72.24 -23.08 21.31
N ASP A 258 71.95 -23.09 22.61
CA ASP A 258 72.82 -23.69 23.62
C ASP A 258 72.91 -25.22 23.47
N ARG A 259 71.83 -25.88 23.02
CA ARG A 259 71.82 -27.31 22.66
C ARG A 259 72.55 -27.60 21.36
N ALA A 260 72.44 -26.72 20.36
CA ALA A 260 73.07 -26.90 19.05
C ALA A 260 74.58 -26.63 19.06
N LYS A 261 75.05 -25.72 19.92
CA LYS A 261 76.47 -25.35 20.03
C LYS A 261 77.45 -26.52 20.24
N PRO A 262 77.27 -27.42 21.24
CA PRO A 262 78.19 -28.54 21.41
C PRO A 262 78.19 -29.51 20.23
N LEU A 263 77.05 -29.62 19.51
CA LEU A 263 76.99 -30.41 18.28
C LEU A 263 77.80 -29.75 17.16
N ALA A 264 77.75 -28.41 17.05
CA ALA A 264 78.51 -27.66 16.07
C ALA A 264 80.02 -27.79 16.32
N ASP A 265 80.45 -27.72 17.59
CA ASP A 265 81.84 -27.89 17.99
C ASP A 265 82.36 -29.31 17.66
N ARG A 266 81.51 -30.35 17.84
CA ARG A 266 81.81 -31.73 17.43
C ARG A 266 81.94 -31.86 15.92
N VAL A 267 81.03 -31.25 15.13
CA VAL A 267 81.13 -31.26 13.66
C VAL A 267 82.41 -30.58 13.18
N GLN A 268 82.79 -29.45 13.78
CA GLN A 268 84.06 -28.78 13.43
C GLN A 268 85.27 -29.66 13.77
N SER A 269 85.21 -30.41 14.87
CA SER A 269 86.24 -31.39 15.23
C SER A 269 86.30 -32.54 14.23
N LEU A 270 85.14 -33.03 13.78
CA LEU A 270 85.01 -34.07 12.76
C LEU A 270 85.62 -33.64 11.41
N VAL A 271 85.39 -32.39 10.99
CA VAL A 271 86.03 -31.82 9.79
C VAL A 271 87.55 -31.81 9.91
N LYS A 272 88.10 -31.40 11.07
CA LYS A 272 89.55 -31.43 11.31
C LYS A 272 90.11 -32.85 11.28
N GLN A 273 89.41 -33.82 11.84
CA GLN A 273 89.82 -35.23 11.79
C GLN A 273 89.85 -35.77 10.37
N ALA A 274 88.85 -35.43 9.54
CA ALA A 274 88.81 -35.85 8.13
C ALA A 274 89.95 -35.27 7.27
N GLN A 275 90.60 -34.20 7.72
CA GLN A 275 91.77 -33.60 7.06
C GLN A 275 93.09 -34.29 7.42
N VAL A 276 93.11 -35.18 8.43
CA VAL A 276 94.31 -35.93 8.83
C VAL A 276 94.54 -37.13 7.91
N ALA A 277 95.81 -37.48 7.68
CA ALA A 277 96.22 -38.52 6.73
C ALA A 277 95.86 -39.96 7.16
N VAL A 278 95.56 -40.21 8.44
CA VAL A 278 95.16 -41.52 8.96
C VAL A 278 93.80 -41.37 9.63
N LEU A 279 92.75 -41.86 8.98
CA LEU A 279 91.37 -41.78 9.44
C LEU A 279 90.85 -43.16 9.83
N ASP A 280 90.34 -43.32 11.05
CA ASP A 280 89.50 -44.48 11.39
C ASP A 280 88.11 -44.28 10.79
N TYR A 281 87.89 -44.88 9.63
CA TYR A 281 86.66 -44.69 8.85
C TYR A 281 85.41 -45.19 9.60
N ASN A 282 85.53 -46.23 10.41
CA ASN A 282 84.38 -46.80 11.12
C ASN A 282 83.93 -45.86 12.25
N ALA A 283 84.88 -45.36 13.04
CA ALA A 283 84.60 -44.39 14.10
C ALA A 283 84.07 -43.08 13.52
N PHE A 284 84.70 -42.58 12.44
CA PHE A 284 84.28 -41.38 11.73
C PHE A 284 82.85 -41.47 11.19
N SER A 285 82.53 -42.56 10.50
CA SER A 285 81.21 -42.73 9.89
C SER A 285 80.10 -42.83 10.95
N ALA A 286 80.40 -43.47 12.09
CA ALA A 286 79.45 -43.53 13.20
C ALA A 286 79.18 -42.16 13.80
N GLU A 287 80.23 -41.36 14.06
CA GLU A 287 80.09 -40.01 14.60
C GLU A 287 79.38 -39.06 13.61
N LEU A 288 79.68 -39.15 12.31
CA LEU A 288 79.01 -38.38 11.27
C LEU A 288 77.49 -38.65 11.28
N GLN A 289 77.09 -39.92 11.35
CA GLN A 289 75.68 -40.32 11.34
C GLN A 289 74.95 -39.89 12.62
N GLU A 290 75.61 -40.01 13.77
CA GLU A 290 75.09 -39.53 15.06
C GLU A 290 74.81 -38.02 14.99
N LEU A 291 75.78 -37.24 14.52
CA LEU A 291 75.68 -35.79 14.42
C LEU A 291 74.63 -35.35 13.39
N GLN A 292 74.55 -36.02 12.24
CA GLN A 292 73.48 -35.80 11.25
C GLN A 292 72.09 -35.95 11.88
N THR A 293 71.89 -37.05 12.63
CA THR A 293 70.61 -37.32 13.29
C THR A 293 70.29 -36.26 14.35
N ALA A 294 71.28 -35.87 15.16
CA ALA A 294 71.12 -34.82 16.16
C ALA A 294 70.76 -33.47 15.52
N PHE A 295 71.37 -33.11 14.39
CA PHE A 295 71.07 -31.86 13.70
C PHE A 295 69.74 -31.85 12.96
N GLN A 296 69.26 -33.00 12.49
CA GLN A 296 67.89 -33.11 11.97
C GLN A 296 66.86 -32.76 13.07
N GLN A 297 67.11 -33.11 14.33
CA GLN A 297 66.24 -32.73 15.43
C GLN A 297 66.26 -31.21 15.67
N VAL A 298 67.45 -30.59 15.61
CA VAL A 298 67.59 -29.12 15.73
C VAL A 298 66.83 -28.40 14.60
N ASP A 299 66.93 -28.90 13.36
CA ASP A 299 66.22 -28.38 12.20
C ASP A 299 64.69 -28.45 12.36
N GLN A 300 64.18 -29.58 12.85
CA GLN A 300 62.75 -29.75 13.14
C GLN A 300 62.26 -28.76 14.19
N LEU A 301 63.02 -28.58 15.27
CA LEU A 301 62.68 -27.61 16.32
C LEU A 301 62.70 -26.17 15.80
N LEU A 302 63.69 -25.82 14.98
CA LEU A 302 63.79 -24.50 14.36
C LEU A 302 62.59 -24.21 13.44
N THR A 303 62.21 -25.21 12.62
CA THR A 303 61.02 -25.12 11.76
C THR A 303 59.73 -24.97 12.58
N GLN A 304 59.63 -25.64 13.73
CA GLN A 304 58.49 -25.47 14.65
C GLN A 304 58.43 -24.05 15.21
N VAL A 305 59.57 -23.46 15.62
CA VAL A 305 59.61 -22.08 16.11
C VAL A 305 59.17 -21.09 15.02
N ALA A 306 59.62 -21.29 13.78
CA ALA A 306 59.15 -20.49 12.64
C ALA A 306 57.64 -20.65 12.42
N ALA A 307 57.10 -21.87 12.47
CA ALA A 307 55.67 -22.13 12.33
C ALA A 307 54.83 -21.47 13.43
N VAL A 308 55.29 -21.51 14.69
CA VAL A 308 54.66 -20.79 15.81
C VAL A 308 54.63 -19.30 15.53
N LYS A 309 55.71 -18.74 14.97
CA LYS A 309 55.73 -17.30 14.69
C LYS A 309 54.81 -16.91 13.53
N ILE A 310 54.76 -17.72 12.48
CA ILE A 310 53.81 -17.53 11.38
C ILE A 310 52.37 -17.54 11.92
N LEU A 311 52.05 -18.48 12.82
CA LEU A 311 50.73 -18.56 13.45
C LEU A 311 50.41 -17.31 14.28
N GLU A 312 51.34 -16.85 15.11
CA GLU A 312 51.14 -15.66 15.95
C GLU A 312 50.89 -14.40 15.10
N VAL A 313 51.70 -14.19 14.06
CA VAL A 313 51.52 -13.06 13.14
C VAL A 313 50.19 -13.16 12.38
N SER A 314 49.82 -14.37 11.94
CA SER A 314 48.53 -14.63 11.29
C SER A 314 47.35 -14.31 12.20
N GLN A 315 47.41 -14.72 13.48
CA GLN A 315 46.37 -14.45 14.47
C GLN A 315 46.23 -12.95 14.76
N LYS A 316 47.36 -12.26 14.93
CA LYS A 316 47.35 -10.82 15.17
C LYS A 316 46.72 -10.04 14.00
N LEU A 317 47.16 -10.32 12.78
CA LEU A 317 46.59 -9.69 11.57
C LEU A 317 45.11 -10.05 11.38
N ALA A 318 44.74 -11.29 11.68
CA ALA A 318 43.35 -11.71 11.65
C ALA A 318 42.49 -10.93 12.64
N GLN A 319 42.95 -10.73 13.88
CA GLN A 319 42.25 -9.92 14.89
C GLN A 319 42.14 -8.44 14.47
N GLU A 320 43.22 -7.85 13.97
CA GLU A 320 43.23 -6.45 13.49
C GLU A 320 42.27 -6.23 12.32
N LYS A 321 42.15 -7.21 11.43
CA LYS A 321 41.20 -7.18 10.30
C LYS A 321 39.82 -7.74 10.66
N GLY A 322 39.66 -8.27 11.87
CA GLY A 322 38.47 -8.82 12.52
C GLY A 322 37.94 -10.14 11.93
N PHE A 323 38.83 -11.01 11.47
CA PHE A 323 38.49 -12.39 11.13
C PHE A 323 38.27 -13.24 12.38
N ASP A 324 37.30 -14.14 12.32
CA ASP A 324 36.95 -15.05 13.42
C ASP A 324 37.76 -16.35 13.38
N ILE A 325 38.13 -16.80 12.17
CA ILE A 325 38.83 -18.06 11.94
C ILE A 325 39.94 -17.86 10.91
N VAL A 326 41.13 -18.39 11.16
CA VAL A 326 42.23 -18.49 10.20
C VAL A 326 42.55 -19.96 9.95
N LEU A 327 42.55 -20.37 8.68
CA LEU A 327 42.85 -21.73 8.26
C LEU A 327 44.22 -21.79 7.57
N ARG A 328 45.02 -22.80 7.92
CA ARG A 328 46.23 -23.12 7.16
C ARG A 328 45.84 -23.80 5.86
N THR A 329 46.36 -23.32 4.74
CA THR A 329 46.32 -24.05 3.47
C THR A 329 47.51 -24.98 3.37
N LYS A 330 47.27 -26.19 2.88
CA LYS A 330 48.30 -27.20 2.62
C LYS A 330 48.31 -27.66 1.15
N ASP A 331 47.19 -27.44 0.44
CA ASP A 331 46.94 -27.90 -0.93
C ASP A 331 46.03 -26.92 -1.68
N VAL A 332 45.61 -27.27 -2.90
CA VAL A 332 44.63 -26.50 -3.69
C VAL A 332 43.27 -26.51 -2.98
N VAL A 333 42.90 -25.37 -2.39
CA VAL A 333 41.60 -25.19 -1.75
C VAL A 333 40.66 -24.45 -2.70
N MET A 334 39.52 -25.06 -3.04
CA MET A 334 38.47 -24.42 -3.82
C MET A 334 37.36 -23.94 -2.90
N TYR A 335 37.03 -22.65 -2.98
CA TYR A 335 36.02 -22.01 -2.14
C TYR A 335 34.73 -21.76 -2.92
N LEU A 336 33.60 -22.33 -2.45
CA LEU A 336 32.27 -22.12 -3.07
C LEU A 336 31.75 -20.67 -2.94
N ARG A 337 32.21 -19.93 -1.92
CA ARG A 337 31.85 -18.53 -1.67
C ARG A 337 33.12 -17.69 -1.53
N SER A 338 33.76 -17.42 -2.65
CA SER A 338 34.99 -16.60 -2.74
C SER A 338 34.95 -15.28 -1.93
N PRO A 339 33.84 -14.51 -1.88
CA PRO A 339 33.81 -13.25 -1.10
C PRO A 339 33.87 -13.44 0.42
N ALA A 340 33.58 -14.63 0.95
CA ALA A 340 33.55 -14.90 2.38
C ALA A 340 34.92 -15.33 2.95
N ILE A 341 35.90 -15.56 2.07
CA ILE A 341 37.21 -16.09 2.43
C ILE A 341 38.28 -15.16 1.89
N SER A 342 39.09 -14.60 2.78
CA SER A 342 40.21 -13.73 2.41
C SER A 342 41.54 -14.46 2.56
N ASP A 343 42.43 -14.29 1.60
CA ASP A 343 43.80 -14.79 1.69
C ASP A 343 44.69 -13.75 2.40
N LEU A 344 45.19 -14.10 3.58
CA LEU A 344 46.09 -13.26 4.38
C LEU A 344 47.55 -13.55 4.09
N THR A 345 47.89 -14.48 3.20
CA THR A 345 49.27 -14.91 2.94
C THR A 345 50.19 -13.73 2.63
N ALA A 346 49.77 -12.80 1.76
CA ALA A 346 50.59 -11.64 1.41
C ALA A 346 50.81 -10.67 2.58
N ASP A 347 49.77 -10.42 3.38
CA ASP A 347 49.87 -9.55 4.56
C ASP A 347 50.79 -10.16 5.62
N VAL A 348 50.65 -11.46 5.86
CA VAL A 348 51.48 -12.22 6.78
C VAL A 348 52.92 -12.25 6.28
N GLU A 349 53.15 -12.44 4.98
CA GLU A 349 54.48 -12.38 4.35
C GLU A 349 55.16 -11.04 4.65
N GLN A 350 54.46 -9.93 4.37
CA GLN A 350 54.99 -8.59 4.61
C GLN A 350 55.30 -8.35 6.10
N ALA A 351 54.42 -8.76 7.01
CA ALA A 351 54.63 -8.62 8.43
C ALA A 351 55.83 -9.45 8.93
N LEU A 352 56.00 -10.67 8.40
CA LEU A 352 57.12 -11.54 8.74
C LEU A 352 58.46 -11.01 8.21
N TRP A 353 58.51 -10.45 7.00
CA TRP A 353 59.70 -9.75 6.49
C TRP A 353 60.10 -8.57 7.38
N GLY A 354 59.11 -7.84 7.89
CA GLY A 354 59.32 -6.75 8.85
C GLY A 354 60.02 -7.19 10.14
N LEU A 355 59.94 -8.47 10.51
CA LEU A 355 60.67 -8.99 11.69
C LEU A 355 62.18 -9.01 11.45
N PHE A 356 62.64 -9.28 10.23
CA PHE A 356 64.06 -9.40 9.89
C PHE A 356 64.66 -8.10 9.35
N ALA A 357 63.86 -7.16 8.85
CA ALA A 357 64.32 -5.89 8.28
C ALA A 357 64.97 -4.90 9.28
N GLN A 358 64.97 -5.23 10.58
CA GLN A 358 65.59 -4.43 11.64
C GLN A 358 66.99 -4.94 12.05
N LEU A 359 67.53 -5.92 11.30
CA LEU A 359 68.89 -6.46 11.41
C LEU A 359 69.80 -5.81 10.38
#